data_AF-A0A3D5SBB1-F1
#
_entry.id   AF-A0A3D5SBB1-F1
#
_cell.length_a   1.000
_cell.length_b   1.000
_cell.length_c   1.000
_cell.angle_alpha   90.00
_cell.angle_beta   90.00
_cell.angle_gamma   90.00
#
_symmetry.space_group_name_H-M   'P 1'
#
loop_
_entity.id
_entity.type
_entity.pdbx_description
1 polymer ?
#
loop_
_entity_poly.entity_id
_entity_poly.type
_entity_poly.pdbx_seq_one_letter_code
_entity_poly.pdbx_strand_id
1 'polypeptide(L)'
;MDATLAPRYNAERGYITEAEGRWLNRFDEWVLSGAYADNDTLFTEETNANDGRRWVVNIKEQGQFAKYFFTRIDFTRISDNDYLRDINTTSLAVSRTTHLNQRAALNFYGDHWTAGLNVQQYQTLNENNSDIIKPFEKTPELWLNYQSSAAPFQLGGNAHLRHTAFDHDELDSGARSFGEINIDYPMQWGGIRLAPSIGVQHLAYNLDEVLGSTIDDTPSITAPQAQIKFD
;
A
#
# COMPACT_ATOMS: atom_id res chain seq x y z
N MET A 1 24.90 -10.51 -5.71
CA MET A 1 24.16 -11.03 -4.55
C MET A 1 25.14 -11.13 -3.41
N ASP A 2 24.71 -10.78 -2.21
CA ASP A 2 25.41 -11.08 -0.98
C ASP A 2 24.44 -11.63 0.05
N ALA A 3 24.98 -12.28 1.08
CA ALA A 3 24.23 -12.79 2.20
C ALA A 3 25.08 -12.70 3.47
N THR A 4 24.42 -12.37 4.58
CA THR A 4 25.00 -12.29 5.92
C THR A 4 24.19 -13.19 6.84
N LEU A 5 24.87 -14.04 7.60
CA LEU A 5 24.26 -14.86 8.65
C LEU A 5 24.95 -14.50 9.97
N ALA A 6 24.16 -14.12 10.97
CA ALA A 6 24.64 -13.63 12.25
C ALA A 6 23.93 -14.36 13.40
N PRO A 7 24.44 -15.53 13.82
CA PRO A 7 24.00 -16.14 15.06
C PRO A 7 24.50 -15.34 16.25
N ARG A 8 23.64 -15.12 17.24
CA ARG A 8 23.98 -14.47 18.50
C ARG A 8 23.32 -15.19 19.67
N TYR A 9 23.96 -15.09 20.82
CA TYR A 9 23.45 -15.61 22.08
C TYR A 9 23.12 -14.44 23.01
N ASN A 10 21.92 -14.47 23.57
CA ASN A 10 21.49 -13.57 24.62
C ASN A 10 21.27 -14.39 25.90
N ALA A 11 21.89 -13.98 27.01
CA ALA A 11 21.82 -14.74 28.26
C ALA A 11 20.39 -14.88 28.82
N GLU A 12 19.52 -13.90 28.55
CA GLU A 12 18.14 -13.85 29.05
C GLU A 12 17.14 -14.42 28.04
N ARG A 13 17.45 -14.34 26.73
CA ARG A 13 16.54 -14.70 25.62
C ARG A 13 16.98 -15.89 24.77
N GLY A 14 18.11 -16.51 25.07
CA GLY A 14 18.63 -17.66 24.33
C GLY A 14 19.28 -17.34 22.98
N TYR A 15 19.23 -18.30 22.06
CA TYR A 15 19.86 -18.19 20.73
C TYR A 15 18.95 -17.49 19.73
N ILE A 16 19.50 -16.49 19.04
CA ILE A 16 18.84 -15.75 17.98
C ILE A 16 19.71 -15.84 16.74
N THR A 17 19.14 -16.22 15.61
CA THR A 17 19.84 -16.25 14.32
C THR A 17 19.24 -15.20 13.40
N GLU A 18 20.06 -14.26 12.96
CA GLU A 18 19.67 -13.26 11.96
C GLU A 18 20.25 -13.64 10.59
N ALA A 19 19.48 -13.42 9.54
CA ALA A 19 19.90 -13.60 8.16
C ALA A 19 19.48 -12.40 7.32
N GLU A 20 20.36 -11.94 6.45
CA GLU A 20 20.08 -10.92 5.44
C GLU A 20 20.64 -11.39 4.10
N GLY A 21 19.86 -11.25 3.04
CA GLY A 21 20.27 -11.50 1.66
C GLY A 21 19.92 -10.29 0.80
N ARG A 22 20.87 -9.83 0.00
CA ARG A 22 20.66 -8.73 -0.94
C ARG A 22 20.95 -9.16 -2.35
N TRP A 23 20.04 -8.83 -3.25
CA TRP A 23 20.19 -9.11 -4.66
C TRP A 23 19.90 -7.85 -5.48
N LEU A 24 20.94 -7.35 -6.13
CA LEU A 24 20.85 -6.26 -7.08
C LEU A 24 21.07 -6.80 -8.49
N ASN A 25 20.17 -6.46 -9.40
CA ASN A 25 20.31 -6.67 -10.83
C ASN A 25 20.04 -5.36 -11.59
N ARG A 26 20.03 -5.37 -12.93
CA ARG A 26 19.85 -4.15 -13.73
C ARG A 26 18.47 -3.50 -13.57
N PHE A 27 17.47 -4.31 -13.28
CA PHE A 27 16.07 -3.94 -13.30
C PHE A 27 15.44 -3.94 -11.91
N ASP A 28 16.17 -4.37 -10.88
CA ASP A 28 15.56 -4.70 -9.60
C ASP A 28 16.58 -4.79 -8.45
N GLU A 29 16.14 -4.41 -7.26
CA GLU A 29 16.86 -4.51 -6.01
C GLU A 29 15.96 -5.19 -4.97
N TRP A 30 16.46 -6.29 -4.42
CA TRP A 30 15.83 -7.06 -3.35
C TRP A 30 16.69 -7.04 -2.09
N VAL A 31 16.04 -6.82 -0.96
CA VAL A 31 16.60 -7.04 0.38
C VAL A 31 15.63 -7.91 1.15
N LEU A 32 16.08 -9.11 1.52
CA LEU A 32 15.34 -10.04 2.36
C LEU A 32 16.11 -10.15 3.68
N SER A 33 15.47 -9.83 4.79
CA SER A 33 16.05 -10.03 6.11
C SER A 33 15.06 -10.67 7.05
N GLY A 34 15.59 -11.36 8.04
CA GLY A 34 14.78 -11.98 9.07
C GLY A 34 15.62 -12.42 10.24
N ALA A 35 14.95 -12.63 11.36
CA ALA A 35 15.58 -13.17 12.54
C ALA A 35 14.64 -14.19 13.18
N TYR A 36 15.23 -15.23 13.76
CA TYR A 36 14.52 -16.33 14.42
C TYR A 36 15.16 -16.62 15.77
N ALA A 37 14.34 -16.65 16.81
CA ALA A 37 14.68 -17.12 18.14
C ALA A 37 13.93 -18.43 18.39
N ASP A 38 14.65 -19.49 18.72
CA ASP A 38 14.05 -20.82 18.89
C ASP A 38 13.35 -20.98 20.25
N ASN A 39 13.89 -20.32 21.28
CA ASN A 39 13.32 -20.33 22.62
C ASN A 39 13.72 -19.07 23.39
N ASP A 40 12.87 -18.05 23.38
CA ASP A 40 13.01 -16.84 24.19
C ASP A 40 12.48 -17.07 25.60
N THR A 41 13.39 -17.43 26.51
CA THR A 41 13.07 -17.76 27.91
C THR A 41 12.44 -16.59 28.66
N LEU A 42 12.97 -15.38 28.50
CA LEU A 42 12.41 -14.18 29.14
C LEU A 42 10.99 -13.91 28.65
N PHE A 43 10.73 -14.04 27.34
CA PHE A 43 9.38 -13.90 26.79
C PHE A 43 8.43 -14.95 27.36
N THR A 44 8.80 -16.23 27.35
CA THR A 44 7.99 -17.31 27.90
C THR A 44 7.66 -17.08 29.39
N GLU A 45 8.60 -16.58 30.18
CA GLU A 45 8.40 -16.24 31.59
C GLU A 45 7.49 -15.03 31.80
N GLU A 46 7.69 -13.94 31.04
CA GLU A 46 6.91 -12.71 31.17
C GLU A 46 5.45 -12.86 30.70
N THR A 47 5.22 -13.61 29.62
CA THR A 47 3.89 -13.75 29.01
C THR A 47 3.20 -15.06 29.36
N ASN A 48 3.85 -15.97 30.10
CA ASN A 48 3.39 -17.35 30.33
C ASN A 48 3.06 -18.10 29.02
N ALA A 49 3.79 -17.82 27.94
CA ALA A 49 3.55 -18.44 26.64
C ALA A 49 3.98 -19.91 26.63
N ASN A 50 3.19 -20.79 26.04
CA ASN A 50 3.57 -22.20 25.85
C ASN A 50 4.68 -22.41 24.82
N ASP A 51 4.98 -21.37 24.03
CA ASP A 51 5.97 -21.39 22.95
C ASP A 51 6.83 -20.11 23.02
N GLY A 52 8.14 -20.29 23.07
CA GLY A 52 9.13 -19.21 23.10
C GLY A 52 9.67 -18.83 21.73
N ARG A 53 9.16 -19.43 20.64
CA ARG A 53 9.63 -19.14 19.28
C ARG A 53 9.18 -17.76 18.83
N ARG A 54 10.15 -16.93 18.41
CA ARG A 54 9.90 -15.58 17.93
C ARG A 54 10.60 -15.33 16.61
N TRP A 55 9.98 -14.58 15.72
CA TRP A 55 10.55 -14.31 14.42
C TRP A 55 10.12 -12.97 13.83
N VAL A 56 10.96 -12.46 12.92
CA VAL A 56 10.64 -11.35 12.03
C VAL A 56 11.07 -11.68 10.62
N VAL A 57 10.26 -11.25 9.66
CA VAL A 57 10.60 -11.25 8.24
C VAL A 57 10.38 -9.85 7.69
N ASN A 58 11.37 -9.35 6.96
CA ASN A 58 11.32 -8.12 6.20
C ASN A 58 11.72 -8.39 4.76
N ILE A 59 10.89 -7.92 3.82
CA ILE A 59 11.14 -8.02 2.39
C ILE A 59 10.97 -6.62 1.82
N LYS A 60 12.02 -6.13 1.17
CA LYS A 60 11.99 -4.91 0.39
C LYS A 60 12.38 -5.22 -1.03
N GLU A 61 11.58 -4.74 -1.96
CA GLU A 61 11.84 -4.82 -3.39
C GLU A 61 11.56 -3.47 -4.02
N GLN A 62 12.41 -3.10 -4.97
CA GLN A 62 12.17 -1.97 -5.85
C GLN A 62 12.72 -2.28 -7.24
N GLY A 63 11.80 -2.44 -8.18
CA GLY A 63 12.13 -2.79 -9.55
C GLY A 63 11.59 -1.81 -10.58
N GLN A 64 12.29 -1.76 -11.71
CA GLN A 64 11.88 -1.16 -12.96
C GLN A 64 12.19 -2.11 -14.11
N PHE A 65 11.17 -2.71 -14.71
CA PHE A 65 11.32 -3.58 -15.87
C PHE A 65 10.77 -2.94 -17.15
N ALA A 66 11.47 -3.18 -18.26
CA ALA A 66 11.07 -2.73 -19.60
C ALA A 66 10.73 -1.22 -19.70
N LYS A 67 11.39 -0.37 -18.89
CA LYS A 67 11.21 1.10 -18.78
C LYS A 67 9.86 1.55 -18.19
N TYR A 68 8.77 0.85 -18.47
CA TYR A 68 7.41 1.29 -18.20
C TYR A 68 6.78 0.70 -16.95
N PHE A 69 7.30 -0.43 -16.46
CA PHE A 69 6.73 -1.09 -15.30
C PHE A 69 7.62 -0.92 -14.08
N PHE A 70 6.97 -0.67 -12.95
CA PHE A 70 7.61 -0.40 -11.67
C PHE A 70 6.98 -1.29 -10.62
N THR A 71 7.81 -2.04 -9.91
CA THR A 71 7.41 -2.93 -8.83
C THR A 71 7.93 -2.37 -7.52
N ARG A 72 7.14 -2.58 -6.47
CA ARG A 72 7.56 -2.27 -5.10
C ARG A 72 6.94 -3.28 -4.15
N ILE A 73 7.77 -3.90 -3.33
CA ILE A 73 7.33 -4.67 -2.16
C ILE A 73 7.93 -4.02 -0.92
N ASP A 74 7.08 -3.79 0.07
CA ASP A 74 7.46 -3.38 1.42
C ASP A 74 6.63 -4.21 2.40
N PHE A 75 7.21 -5.33 2.83
CA PHE A 75 6.54 -6.31 3.66
C PHE A 75 7.34 -6.53 4.93
N THR A 76 6.70 -6.25 6.08
CA THR A 76 7.25 -6.62 7.38
C THR A 76 6.21 -7.38 8.18
N ARG A 77 6.62 -8.51 8.75
CA ARG A 77 5.77 -9.29 9.65
C ARG A 77 6.59 -9.81 10.81
N ILE A 78 6.01 -9.72 12.00
CA ILE A 78 6.60 -10.21 13.25
C ILE A 78 5.69 -11.26 13.89
N SER A 79 6.28 -12.15 14.69
CA SER A 79 5.57 -13.19 15.44
C SER A 79 4.62 -12.63 16.48
N ASP A 80 5.00 -11.54 17.13
CA ASP A 80 4.32 -10.97 18.28
C ASP A 80 4.59 -9.46 18.35
N ASN A 81 3.67 -8.74 18.99
CA ASN A 81 3.67 -7.28 19.06
C ASN A 81 4.86 -6.68 19.83
N ASP A 82 5.46 -7.47 20.72
CA ASP A 82 6.57 -7.03 21.57
C ASP A 82 7.94 -7.28 20.94
N TYR A 83 8.00 -7.97 19.80
CA TYR A 83 9.26 -8.38 19.16
C TYR A 83 10.24 -7.23 18.95
N LEU A 84 9.76 -6.12 18.38
CA LEU A 84 10.61 -4.96 18.05
C LEU A 84 11.04 -4.17 19.30
N ARG A 85 10.31 -4.29 20.41
CA ARG A 85 10.68 -3.69 21.70
C ARG A 85 11.77 -4.52 22.37
N ASP A 86 11.62 -5.83 22.32
CA ASP A 86 12.40 -6.78 23.09
C ASP A 86 13.70 -7.19 22.40
N ILE A 87 13.69 -7.25 21.07
CA ILE A 87 14.79 -7.74 20.25
C ILE A 87 15.28 -6.58 19.39
N ASN A 88 16.34 -5.91 19.86
CA ASN A 88 17.13 -4.99 19.05
C ASN A 88 17.76 -5.78 17.90
N THR A 89 17.14 -5.73 16.74
CA THR A 89 17.67 -6.28 15.50
C THR A 89 18.62 -5.23 14.91
N THR A 90 19.88 -5.60 14.72
CA THR A 90 20.93 -4.65 14.29
C THR A 90 20.81 -4.33 12.79
N SER A 91 20.15 -5.22 12.03
CA SER A 91 19.93 -5.14 10.58
C SER A 91 18.58 -4.52 10.18
N LEU A 92 17.56 -4.53 11.06
CA LEU A 92 16.25 -3.97 10.77
C LEU A 92 16.17 -2.52 11.24
N ALA A 93 16.19 -1.59 10.28
CA ALA A 93 15.78 -0.20 10.51
C ALA A 93 14.25 -0.07 10.68
N VAL A 94 13.63 -0.93 11.48
CA VAL A 94 12.21 -0.80 11.84
C VAL A 94 12.15 0.08 13.08
N SER A 95 12.13 1.39 12.85
CA SER A 95 11.84 2.37 13.90
C SER A 95 10.46 2.11 14.50
N ARG A 96 10.24 2.52 15.74
CA ARG A 96 8.96 2.40 16.49
C ARG A 96 7.78 2.90 15.66
N THR A 97 7.15 2.03 14.88
CA THR A 97 5.89 2.28 14.19
C THR A 97 4.77 1.61 14.97
N THR A 98 3.56 2.17 14.92
CA THR A 98 2.38 1.52 15.50
C THR A 98 1.84 0.40 14.59
N HIS A 99 2.25 0.41 13.32
CA HIS A 99 1.80 -0.52 12.29
C HIS A 99 2.98 -0.97 11.43
N LEU A 100 2.98 -2.24 11.05
CA LEU A 100 3.88 -2.79 10.06
C LEU A 100 3.19 -2.85 8.71
N ASN A 101 3.81 -2.23 7.71
CA ASN A 101 3.30 -2.18 6.36
C ASN A 101 3.53 -3.53 5.65
N GLN A 102 2.50 -4.01 4.97
CA GLN A 102 2.53 -5.21 4.15
C GLN A 102 1.96 -4.85 2.78
N ARG A 103 2.82 -4.34 1.91
CA ARG A 103 2.43 -3.76 0.63
C ARG A 103 3.16 -4.40 -0.53
N ALA A 104 2.41 -4.70 -1.58
CA ALA A 104 2.94 -5.03 -2.90
C ALA A 104 2.24 -4.16 -3.96
N ALA A 105 3.01 -3.57 -4.86
CA ALA A 105 2.50 -2.71 -5.92
C ALA A 105 3.17 -3.00 -7.26
N LEU A 106 2.38 -2.92 -8.32
CA LEU A 106 2.80 -2.98 -9.71
C LEU A 106 2.17 -1.80 -10.44
N ASN A 107 3.02 -0.92 -10.98
CA ASN A 107 2.58 0.27 -11.71
C ASN A 107 3.10 0.23 -13.15
N PHE A 108 2.29 0.71 -14.07
CA PHE A 108 2.63 0.93 -15.47
C PHE A 108 2.53 2.43 -15.79
N TYR A 109 3.56 2.98 -16.41
CA TYR A 109 3.59 4.37 -16.88
C TYR A 109 3.94 4.41 -18.36
N GLY A 110 2.93 4.52 -19.22
CA GLY A 110 3.09 4.83 -20.63
C GLY A 110 2.94 6.32 -20.93
N ASP A 111 2.97 6.68 -22.21
CA ASP A 111 2.93 8.10 -22.63
C ASP A 111 1.55 8.75 -22.39
N HIS A 112 0.47 7.99 -22.53
CA HIS A 112 -0.91 8.47 -22.34
C HIS A 112 -1.67 7.67 -21.28
N TRP A 113 -1.21 6.47 -20.95
CA TRP A 113 -1.88 5.55 -20.05
C TRP A 113 -1.00 5.29 -18.85
N THR A 114 -1.58 5.40 -17.66
CA THR A 114 -0.94 4.93 -16.43
C THR A 114 -1.90 3.98 -15.74
N ALA A 115 -1.39 2.89 -15.20
CA ALA A 115 -2.22 1.92 -14.50
C ALA A 115 -1.48 1.38 -13.28
N GLY A 116 -2.20 0.85 -12.32
CA GLY A 116 -1.55 0.15 -11.22
C GLY A 116 -2.46 -0.78 -10.46
N LEU A 117 -1.80 -1.75 -9.83
CA LEU A 117 -2.33 -2.68 -8.86
C LEU A 117 -1.58 -2.44 -7.56
N ASN A 118 -2.32 -2.32 -6.47
CA ASN A 118 -1.79 -2.16 -5.13
C ASN A 118 -2.54 -3.11 -4.19
N VAL A 119 -1.79 -3.88 -3.42
CA VAL A 119 -2.31 -4.70 -2.33
C VAL A 119 -1.60 -4.21 -1.08
N GLN A 120 -2.35 -3.81 -0.06
CA GLN A 120 -1.80 -3.22 1.14
C GLN A 120 -2.56 -3.65 2.38
N GLN A 121 -1.84 -4.21 3.34
CA GLN A 121 -2.33 -4.64 4.64
C GLN A 121 -1.45 -4.06 5.74
N TYR A 122 -1.91 -4.16 6.99
CA TYR A 122 -1.19 -3.68 8.15
C TYR A 122 -1.25 -4.67 9.30
N GLN A 123 -0.12 -4.89 9.98
CA GLN A 123 -0.10 -5.54 11.29
C GLN A 123 0.02 -4.46 12.37
N THR A 124 -1.00 -4.30 13.20
CA THR A 124 -1.02 -3.34 14.32
C THR A 124 -0.25 -3.92 15.50
N LEU A 125 0.65 -3.13 16.10
CA LEU A 125 1.54 -3.59 17.17
C LEU A 125 0.99 -3.34 18.59
N ASN A 126 -0.19 -2.76 18.73
CA ASN A 126 -0.73 -2.41 20.05
C ASN A 126 -2.26 -2.55 20.09
N GLU A 127 -2.73 -3.79 20.08
CA GLU A 127 -4.16 -4.15 20.12
C GLU A 127 -4.81 -3.85 21.49
N ASN A 128 -4.02 -3.68 22.56
CA ASN A 128 -4.52 -3.44 23.92
C ASN A 128 -4.82 -1.95 24.21
N ASN A 129 -4.49 -1.05 23.29
CA ASN A 129 -4.86 0.35 23.41
C ASN A 129 -6.07 0.64 22.51
N SER A 130 -7.24 0.76 23.11
CA SER A 130 -8.52 1.05 22.44
C SER A 130 -8.53 2.33 21.59
N ASP A 131 -7.49 3.16 21.69
CA ASP A 131 -7.36 4.41 20.95
C ASP A 131 -6.68 4.24 19.57
N ILE A 132 -6.17 3.06 19.21
CA ILE A 132 -5.48 2.82 17.94
C ILE A 132 -6.39 2.02 17.01
N ILE A 133 -7.10 2.71 16.12
CA ILE A 133 -7.90 2.08 15.06
C ILE A 133 -6.96 1.60 13.95
N LYS A 134 -7.06 0.32 13.59
CA LYS A 134 -6.32 -0.28 12.47
C LYS A 134 -6.67 0.47 11.17
N PRO A 135 -5.71 0.79 10.29
CA PRO A 135 -6.05 1.32 8.99
C PRO A 135 -6.75 0.26 8.13
N PHE A 136 -7.75 0.66 7.34
CA PHE A 136 -8.34 -0.22 6.34
C PHE A 136 -7.27 -0.80 5.40
N GLU A 137 -7.38 -2.10 5.18
CA GLU A 137 -6.60 -2.80 4.18
C GLU A 137 -7.18 -2.54 2.79
N LYS A 138 -6.33 -2.62 1.77
CA LYS A 138 -6.71 -2.43 0.35
C LYS A 138 -6.34 -3.67 -0.44
N THR A 139 -7.32 -4.51 -0.75
CA THR A 139 -7.10 -5.89 -1.21
C THR A 139 -8.12 -6.32 -2.28
N PRO A 140 -7.99 -5.90 -3.56
CA PRO A 140 -6.96 -5.03 -4.13
C PRO A 140 -7.45 -3.59 -4.40
N GLU A 141 -6.49 -2.70 -4.64
CA GLU A 141 -6.68 -1.39 -5.26
C GLU A 141 -6.16 -1.43 -6.71
N LEU A 142 -7.06 -1.16 -7.66
CA LEU A 142 -6.79 -1.04 -9.08
C LEU A 142 -7.03 0.39 -9.52
N TRP A 143 -6.17 0.93 -10.37
CA TRP A 143 -6.39 2.24 -10.97
C TRP A 143 -5.89 2.29 -12.42
N LEU A 144 -6.55 3.11 -13.23
CA LEU A 144 -6.23 3.36 -14.62
C LEU A 144 -6.50 4.84 -14.91
N ASN A 145 -5.50 5.53 -15.44
CA ASN A 145 -5.65 6.89 -15.94
C ASN A 145 -5.29 6.97 -17.41
N TYR A 146 -6.02 7.81 -18.12
CA TYR A 146 -5.72 8.24 -19.47
C TYR A 146 -5.56 9.75 -19.49
N GLN A 147 -4.58 10.24 -20.22
CA GLN A 147 -4.40 11.65 -20.50
C GLN A 147 -3.86 11.81 -21.92
N SER A 148 -4.59 12.55 -22.77
CA SER A 148 -4.07 12.93 -24.09
C SER A 148 -3.22 14.20 -24.01
N SER A 149 -2.22 14.31 -24.90
CA SER A 149 -1.50 15.57 -25.13
C SER A 149 -2.28 16.48 -26.07
N ALA A 150 -3.15 17.34 -25.54
CA ALA A 150 -3.93 18.27 -26.36
C ALA A 150 -3.11 19.51 -26.74
N ALA A 151 -2.92 19.75 -28.04
CA ALA A 151 -2.35 20.99 -28.55
C ALA A 151 -3.43 22.09 -28.62
N PRO A 152 -3.05 23.38 -28.73
CA PRO A 152 -4.01 24.44 -28.97
C PRO A 152 -4.92 24.15 -30.17
N PHE A 153 -6.22 24.37 -29.98
CA PHE A 153 -7.30 24.12 -30.94
C PHE A 153 -7.48 22.64 -31.31
N GLN A 154 -7.10 21.73 -30.43
CA GLN A 154 -7.34 20.29 -30.55
C GLN A 154 -8.09 19.77 -29.32
N LEU A 155 -8.94 18.77 -29.53
CA LEU A 155 -9.64 18.12 -28.42
C LEU A 155 -8.66 17.28 -27.61
N GLY A 156 -8.68 17.49 -26.30
CA GLY A 156 -8.08 16.64 -25.30
C GLY A 156 -9.13 15.81 -24.57
N GLY A 157 -8.64 14.77 -23.90
CA GLY A 157 -9.43 13.99 -22.96
C GLY A 157 -8.57 13.45 -21.84
N ASN A 158 -9.20 13.30 -20.69
CA ASN A 158 -8.65 12.60 -19.55
C ASN A 158 -9.70 11.67 -18.94
N ALA A 159 -9.23 10.58 -18.36
CA ALA A 159 -10.07 9.64 -17.64
C ALA A 159 -9.34 9.12 -16.41
N HIS A 160 -10.07 8.95 -15.31
CA HIS A 160 -9.59 8.37 -14.07
C HIS A 160 -10.54 7.28 -13.62
N LEU A 161 -10.06 6.04 -13.56
CA LEU A 161 -10.80 4.91 -13.05
C LEU A 161 -10.06 4.35 -11.83
N ARG A 162 -10.79 4.08 -10.74
CA ARG A 162 -10.24 3.44 -9.55
C ARG A 162 -11.27 2.48 -8.97
N HIS A 163 -10.82 1.29 -8.63
CA HIS A 163 -11.58 0.31 -7.88
C HIS A 163 -10.76 -0.09 -6.66
N THR A 164 -11.37 -0.10 -5.47
CA THR A 164 -10.68 -0.48 -4.24
C THR A 164 -11.62 -1.30 -3.38
N ALA A 165 -11.23 -2.53 -3.09
CA ALA A 165 -11.83 -3.31 -2.01
C ALA A 165 -11.12 -2.95 -0.70
N PHE A 166 -11.91 -2.60 0.30
CA PHE A 166 -11.48 -2.24 1.64
C PHE A 166 -11.87 -3.35 2.60
N ASP A 167 -10.93 -3.73 3.46
CA ASP A 167 -11.16 -4.73 4.50
C ASP A 167 -10.73 -4.22 5.87
N HIS A 168 -11.47 -4.57 6.91
CA HIS A 168 -11.19 -4.17 8.29
C HIS A 168 -11.80 -5.17 9.28
N ASP A 169 -11.04 -5.53 10.32
CA ASP A 169 -11.46 -6.55 11.29
C ASP A 169 -12.59 -6.08 12.22
N GLU A 170 -12.65 -4.77 12.51
CA GLU A 170 -13.61 -4.17 13.46
C GLU A 170 -14.67 -3.24 12.83
N LEU A 171 -14.52 -2.89 11.56
CA LEU A 171 -15.32 -1.88 10.86
C LEU A 171 -15.87 -2.48 9.58
N ASP A 172 -16.93 -1.87 9.04
CA ASP A 172 -17.59 -2.40 7.86
C ASP A 172 -16.70 -2.34 6.61
N SER A 173 -16.52 -3.51 6.01
CA SER A 173 -15.79 -3.71 4.77
C SER A 173 -16.67 -3.39 3.54
N GLY A 174 -16.03 -3.26 2.38
CA GLY A 174 -16.74 -3.00 1.14
C GLY A 174 -15.85 -2.52 0.01
N ALA A 175 -16.42 -2.35 -1.18
CA ALA A 175 -15.70 -1.90 -2.36
C ALA A 175 -16.20 -0.53 -2.83
N ARG A 176 -15.26 0.29 -3.33
CA ARG A 176 -15.54 1.59 -3.95
C ARG A 176 -15.03 1.62 -5.37
N SER A 177 -15.91 1.96 -6.30
CA SER A 177 -15.57 2.23 -7.69
C SER A 177 -15.77 3.71 -8.00
N PHE A 178 -14.75 4.34 -8.54
CA PHE A 178 -14.76 5.73 -8.98
C PHE A 178 -14.38 5.80 -10.45
N GLY A 179 -15.11 6.58 -11.23
CA GLY A 179 -14.82 6.85 -12.62
C GLY A 179 -15.05 8.32 -12.95
N GLU A 180 -14.11 8.93 -13.64
CA GLU A 180 -14.21 10.30 -14.14
C GLU A 180 -13.74 10.34 -15.59
N ILE A 181 -14.48 11.05 -16.44
CA ILE A 181 -14.10 11.30 -17.83
C ILE A 181 -14.32 12.77 -18.11
N ASN A 182 -13.31 13.43 -18.66
CA ASN A 182 -13.39 14.81 -19.12
C ASN A 182 -12.89 14.94 -20.56
N ILE A 183 -13.48 15.91 -21.24
CA ILE A 183 -13.05 16.39 -22.56
C ILE A 183 -12.66 17.85 -22.40
N ASP A 184 -11.53 18.23 -22.95
CA ASP A 184 -11.00 19.59 -22.91
C ASP A 184 -10.73 20.13 -24.32
N TYR A 185 -10.82 21.44 -24.49
CA TYR A 185 -10.54 22.10 -25.76
C TYR A 185 -9.70 23.37 -25.53
N PRO A 186 -8.38 23.23 -25.32
CA PRO A 186 -7.51 24.37 -25.11
C PRO A 186 -7.44 25.25 -26.35
N MET A 187 -7.66 26.56 -26.20
CA MET A 187 -7.52 27.58 -27.22
C MET A 187 -6.43 28.57 -26.81
N GLN A 188 -5.57 28.94 -27.77
CA GLN A 188 -4.46 29.85 -27.51
C GLN A 188 -4.33 30.89 -28.63
N TRP A 189 -4.54 32.15 -28.29
CA TRP A 189 -4.26 33.29 -29.15
C TRP A 189 -3.03 34.04 -28.61
N GLY A 190 -2.56 35.06 -29.34
CA GLY A 190 -1.46 35.89 -28.86
C GLY A 190 -1.80 36.58 -27.54
N GLY A 191 -1.21 36.09 -26.44
CA GLY A 191 -1.40 36.63 -25.09
C GLY A 191 -2.68 36.22 -24.36
N ILE A 192 -3.49 35.30 -24.92
CA ILE A 192 -4.72 34.79 -24.27
C ILE A 192 -4.76 33.27 -24.39
N ARG A 193 -4.92 32.58 -23.26
CA ARG A 193 -5.19 31.15 -23.23
C ARG A 193 -6.51 30.87 -22.53
N LEU A 194 -7.38 30.11 -23.17
CA LEU A 194 -8.67 29.71 -22.63
C LEU A 194 -8.89 28.21 -22.86
N ALA A 195 -9.14 27.44 -21.81
CA ALA A 195 -9.29 25.99 -21.87
C ALA A 195 -10.59 25.55 -21.17
N PRO A 196 -11.74 25.52 -21.89
CA PRO A 196 -12.95 24.89 -21.42
C PRO A 196 -12.76 23.38 -21.30
N SER A 197 -13.41 22.81 -20.30
CA SER A 197 -13.49 21.38 -20.10
C SER A 197 -14.86 21.02 -19.53
N ILE A 198 -15.40 19.92 -20.03
CA ILE A 198 -16.65 19.32 -19.57
C ILE A 198 -16.36 17.88 -19.18
N GLY A 199 -17.11 17.34 -18.22
CA GLY A 199 -16.96 15.95 -17.85
C GLY A 199 -18.03 15.44 -16.93
N VAL A 200 -17.86 14.20 -16.52
CA VAL A 200 -18.75 13.49 -15.63
C VAL A 200 -17.93 12.61 -14.71
N GLN A 201 -18.32 12.58 -13.44
CA GLN A 201 -17.80 11.65 -12.45
C GLN A 201 -18.92 10.77 -11.92
N HIS A 202 -18.57 9.53 -11.61
CA HIS A 202 -19.43 8.52 -11.04
C HIS A 202 -18.71 7.84 -9.88
N LEU A 203 -19.41 7.70 -8.76
CA LEU A 203 -18.93 7.05 -7.56
C LEU A 203 -19.97 6.04 -7.13
N ALA A 204 -19.55 4.79 -6.97
CA ALA A 204 -20.40 3.69 -6.52
C ALA A 204 -19.72 2.92 -5.38
N TYR A 205 -20.52 2.52 -4.42
CA TYR A 205 -20.10 1.64 -3.32
C TYR A 205 -20.82 0.30 -3.43
N ASN A 206 -20.18 -0.73 -2.90
CA ASN A 206 -20.77 -2.02 -2.61
C ASN A 206 -20.29 -2.39 -1.20
N LEU A 207 -21.13 -2.12 -0.21
CA LEU A 207 -20.84 -2.28 1.21
C LEU A 207 -21.30 -3.66 1.66
N ASP A 208 -20.59 -4.24 2.61
CA ASP A 208 -21.03 -5.50 3.20
C ASP A 208 -22.21 -5.23 4.13
N GLU A 209 -23.26 -6.05 4.04
CA GLU A 209 -24.53 -5.86 4.76
C GLU A 209 -24.30 -5.86 6.28
N VAL A 210 -24.56 -4.72 6.93
CA VAL A 210 -24.56 -4.64 8.38
C VAL A 210 -25.89 -5.18 8.88
N LEU A 211 -25.87 -6.35 9.53
CA LEU A 211 -27.05 -7.00 10.13
C LEU A 211 -27.91 -5.99 10.92
N GLY A 212 -29.05 -5.61 10.35
CA GLY A 212 -30.04 -4.73 10.98
C GLY A 212 -30.01 -3.26 10.58
N SER A 213 -29.18 -2.86 9.61
CA SER A 213 -29.23 -1.51 9.02
C SER A 213 -30.26 -1.44 7.88
N THR A 214 -31.00 -0.34 7.78
CA THR A 214 -31.88 -0.02 6.64
C THR A 214 -31.16 0.79 5.55
N ILE A 215 -29.84 0.83 5.61
CA ILE A 215 -29.01 1.62 4.69
C ILE A 215 -28.88 0.85 3.37
N ASP A 216 -28.91 1.57 2.26
CA ASP A 216 -28.62 0.99 0.94
C ASP A 216 -27.15 0.60 0.90
N ASP A 217 -26.86 -0.68 0.66
CA ASP A 217 -25.51 -1.23 0.58
C ASP A 217 -24.84 -0.95 -0.77
N THR A 218 -25.58 -0.45 -1.76
CA THR A 218 -25.08 -0.14 -3.10
C THR A 218 -25.26 1.33 -3.53
N PRO A 219 -24.95 2.32 -2.66
CA PRO A 219 -25.22 3.70 -2.97
C PRO A 219 -24.32 4.18 -4.11
N SER A 220 -24.89 4.95 -5.03
CA SER A 220 -24.14 5.54 -6.14
C SER A 220 -24.56 6.98 -6.42
N ILE A 221 -23.62 7.77 -6.93
CA ILE A 221 -23.83 9.17 -7.30
C ILE A 221 -23.10 9.48 -8.59
N THR A 222 -23.77 10.24 -9.46
CA THR A 222 -23.22 10.77 -10.71
C THR A 222 -23.32 12.27 -10.70
N ALA A 223 -22.22 12.96 -11.01
CA ALA A 223 -22.19 14.42 -11.08
C ALA A 223 -21.56 14.88 -12.40
N PRO A 224 -22.27 15.66 -13.23
CA PRO A 224 -21.65 16.37 -14.34
C PRO A 224 -20.83 17.55 -13.81
N GLN A 225 -19.75 17.90 -14.51
CA GLN A 225 -18.92 19.04 -14.20
C GLN A 225 -18.54 19.82 -15.46
N ALA A 226 -18.33 21.13 -15.29
CA ALA A 226 -17.82 22.00 -16.33
C ALA A 226 -16.87 23.02 -15.69
N GLN A 227 -15.76 23.29 -16.36
CA GLN A 227 -14.74 24.22 -15.90
C GLN A 227 -14.20 25.02 -17.08
N ILE A 228 -13.71 26.23 -16.81
CA ILE A 228 -12.99 27.05 -17.79
C ILE A 228 -11.74 27.55 -17.10
N LYS A 229 -10.57 27.21 -17.64
CA LYS A 229 -9.30 27.78 -17.21
C LYS A 229 -8.92 28.94 -18.13
N PHE A 230 -8.45 30.04 -17.54
CA PHE A 230 -8.01 31.25 -18.25
C PHE A 230 -6.63 31.65 -17.72
N ASP A 231 -5.65 31.76 -18.63
CA ASP A 231 -4.27 32.19 -18.35
C ASP A 231 -3.86 33.33 -19.32
#